data_AF-A0A538FH65-F1
#
_entry.id   AF-A0A538FH65-F1
#
_cell.length_a   1.000
_cell.length_b   1.000
_cell.length_c   1.000
_cell.angle_alpha   90.00
_cell.angle_beta   90.00
_cell.angle_gamma   90.00
#
_symmetry.space_group_name_H-M   'P 1'
#
loop_
_entity.id
_entity.type
_entity.pdbx_description
1 polymer ?
#
loop_
_entity_poly.entity_id
_entity_poly.type
_entity_poly.pdbx_seq_one_letter_code
_entity_poly.pdbx_strand_id
1 'polypeptide(L)'
;VGGNAAVVVASESRPLAAIELAEVLATSDVPGGIANLLTGFRSELAPVLAAHMDVNALDVTGADGDVPELERLAADNVKRIVRGSADAQSPWEIAGFLELKTVWHPMGV
;
A
#
# COMPACT_ATOMS: atom_id res chain seq x y z
N VAL A 1 10.36 5.48 7.72
CA VAL A 1 9.06 5.91 7.14
C VAL A 1 9.30 6.56 5.79
N GLY A 2 8.45 6.30 4.79
CA GLY A 2 8.63 6.77 3.41
C GLY A 2 7.86 8.04 3.01
N GLY A 3 6.95 8.53 3.86
CA GLY A 3 6.11 9.69 3.55
C GLY A 3 4.93 9.39 2.61
N ASN A 4 4.61 8.11 2.40
CA ASN A 4 3.48 7.69 1.57
C ASN A 4 2.15 7.89 2.29
N ALA A 5 1.10 8.24 1.55
CA ALA A 5 -0.29 8.04 1.96
C ALA A 5 -0.73 6.63 1.55
N ALA A 6 -1.55 5.98 2.37
CA ALA A 6 -1.96 4.60 2.14
C ALA A 6 -3.49 4.44 2.14
N VAL A 7 -3.97 3.59 1.22
CA VAL A 7 -5.31 3.01 1.25
C VAL A 7 -5.13 1.53 1.57
N VAL A 8 -5.67 1.07 2.70
CA VAL A 8 -5.47 -0.29 3.22
C VAL A 8 -6.79 -1.02 3.24
N VAL A 9 -6.87 -2.14 2.53
CA VAL A 9 -8.02 -3.05 2.59
C VAL A 9 -7.84 -3.97 3.79
N ALA A 10 -8.74 -3.86 4.76
CA ALA A 10 -8.74 -4.70 5.95
C ALA A 10 -9.09 -6.16 5.60
N SER A 11 -8.81 -7.07 6.54
CA SER A 11 -9.25 -8.46 6.41
C SER A 11 -10.76 -8.54 6.22
N GLU A 12 -11.21 -9.15 5.13
CA GLU A 12 -12.63 -9.35 4.83
C GLU A 12 -13.34 -10.17 5.92
N SER A 13 -12.69 -11.22 6.43
CA SER A 13 -13.26 -12.12 7.44
C SER A 13 -13.05 -11.66 8.89
N ARG A 14 -12.03 -10.82 9.14
CA ARG A 14 -11.64 -10.38 10.49
C ARG A 14 -11.31 -8.87 10.54
N PRO A 15 -12.25 -7.97 10.17
CA PRO A 15 -11.96 -6.55 10.02
C PRO A 15 -11.82 -5.77 11.34
N LEU A 16 -12.36 -6.29 12.44
CA LEU A 16 -12.51 -5.54 13.70
C LEU A 16 -11.18 -4.94 14.20
N ALA A 17 -10.08 -5.68 14.13
CA ALA A 17 -8.78 -5.18 14.56
C ALA A 17 -8.30 -3.95 13.76
N ALA A 18 -8.63 -3.90 12.46
CA ALA A 18 -8.31 -2.75 11.61
C ALA A 18 -9.21 -1.55 11.93
N ILE A 19 -10.48 -1.80 12.28
CA ILE A 19 -11.42 -0.74 12.68
C ILE A 19 -10.96 -0.08 13.98
N GLU A 20 -10.57 -0.87 14.99
CA GLU A 20 -9.99 -0.37 16.23
C GLU A 20 -8.72 0.45 15.98
N LEU A 21 -7.85 -0.01 15.07
CA LEU A 21 -6.68 0.75 14.65
C LEU A 21 -7.04 2.10 13.99
N ALA A 22 -8.13 2.16 13.22
CA ALA A 22 -8.62 3.41 12.65
C ALA A 22 -9.01 4.43 13.74
N GLU A 23 -9.59 4.00 14.87
CA GLU A 23 -9.87 4.89 16.00
C GLU A 23 -8.60 5.42 16.66
N VAL A 24 -7.59 4.55 16.82
CA VAL A 24 -6.27 4.95 17.31
C VAL A 24 -5.65 5.99 16.38
N LEU A 25 -5.67 5.78 15.06
CA LEU A 25 -5.14 6.74 14.08
C LEU A 25 -5.88 8.08 14.15
N ALA A 26 -7.21 8.05 14.27
CA ALA A 26 -8.05 9.25 14.37
C ALA A 26 -7.76 10.09 15.62
N THR A 27 -7.24 9.47 16.68
CA THR A 27 -6.89 10.13 17.96
C THR A 27 -5.39 10.40 18.12
N SER A 28 -4.57 10.06 17.12
CA SER A 28 -3.10 10.18 17.16
C SER A 28 -2.55 11.36 16.34
N ASP A 29 -3.38 12.39 16.08
CA ASP A 29 -3.00 13.56 15.27
C ASP A 29 -2.46 13.22 13.86
N VAL A 30 -2.87 12.07 13.30
CA VAL A 30 -2.53 11.69 11.93
C VAL A 30 -3.25 12.63 10.96
N PRO A 31 -2.55 13.32 10.03
CA PRO A 31 -3.22 14.20 9.08
C PRO A 31 -4.24 13.45 8.23
N GLY A 32 -5.35 14.11 7.92
CA GLY A 32 -6.41 13.54 7.07
C GLY A 32 -5.85 13.07 5.72
N GLY A 33 -6.23 11.86 5.31
CA GLY A 33 -5.82 11.26 4.03
C GLY A 33 -4.51 10.46 4.09
N ILE A 34 -3.75 10.47 5.20
CA ILE A 34 -2.49 9.71 5.29
C ILE A 34 -2.73 8.20 5.44
N ALA A 35 -3.72 7.81 6.23
CA ALA A 35 -4.09 6.42 6.43
C ALA A 35 -5.60 6.26 6.23
N ASN A 36 -5.99 5.52 5.20
CA ASN A 36 -7.38 5.31 4.80
C ASN A 36 -7.67 3.82 4.84
N LEU A 37 -8.53 3.37 5.75
CA LEU A 37 -8.85 1.95 5.92
C LEU A 37 -10.21 1.65 5.28
N LEU A 38 -10.25 0.61 4.46
CA LEU A 38 -11.46 0.13 3.79
C LEU A 38 -11.81 -1.27 4.30
N THR A 39 -13.09 -1.50 4.59
CA THR A 39 -13.67 -2.83 4.82
C THR A 39 -14.58 -3.18 3.63
N GLY A 40 -14.68 -4.46 3.29
CA GLY A 40 -15.50 -4.92 2.18
C GLY A 40 -14.94 -6.16 1.52
N PHE A 41 -15.52 -6.53 0.38
CA PHE A 41 -15.12 -7.70 -0.38
C PHE A 41 -13.84 -7.42 -1.18
N ARG A 42 -12.84 -8.29 -1.04
CA ARG A 42 -11.58 -8.15 -1.80
C ARG A 42 -11.82 -8.19 -3.31
N SER A 43 -12.76 -9.01 -3.75
CA SER A 43 -13.16 -9.16 -5.16
C SER A 43 -13.71 -7.86 -5.77
N GLU A 44 -14.25 -6.96 -4.97
CA GLU A 44 -14.77 -5.66 -5.42
C GLU A 44 -13.71 -4.56 -5.34
N LEU A 45 -12.90 -4.56 -4.27
CA LEU A 45 -11.95 -3.48 -3.97
C LEU A 45 -10.60 -3.63 -4.69
N ALA A 46 -10.04 -4.84 -4.75
CA ALA A 46 -8.68 -5.05 -5.27
C ALA A 46 -8.55 -4.70 -6.76
N PRO A 47 -9.48 -5.07 -7.66
CA PRO A 47 -9.41 -4.67 -9.07
C PRO A 47 -9.45 -3.15 -9.26
N VAL A 48 -10.25 -2.45 -8.45
CA VAL A 48 -10.34 -0.98 -8.50
C VAL A 48 -9.00 -0.35 -8.12
N LEU A 49 -8.38 -0.81 -7.02
CA LEU A 49 -7.07 -0.31 -6.59
C LEU A 49 -5.96 -0.62 -7.62
N ALA A 50 -5.99 -1.82 -8.22
CA ALA A 50 -5.02 -2.21 -9.23
C ALA A 50 -5.17 -1.40 -10.53
N ALA A 51 -6.38 -1.09 -10.96
CA ALA A 51 -6.64 -0.29 -12.16
C ALA A 51 -6.53 1.23 -11.93
N HIS A 52 -6.52 1.70 -10.68
CA HIS A 52 -6.53 3.14 -10.39
C HIS A 52 -5.26 3.84 -10.89
N MET A 53 -5.41 4.87 -11.72
CA MET A 53 -4.28 5.54 -12.38
C MET A 53 -3.42 6.35 -11.41
N ASP A 54 -4.00 6.90 -10.34
CA ASP A 54 -3.26 7.68 -9.34
C ASP A 54 -2.64 6.85 -8.21
N VAL A 55 -2.73 5.52 -8.27
CA VAL A 55 -2.03 4.63 -7.32
C VAL A 55 -0.62 4.35 -7.86
N ASN A 56 0.41 4.71 -7.08
CA ASN A 56 1.81 4.55 -7.50
C ASN A 56 2.38 3.14 -7.25
N ALA A 57 1.87 2.44 -6.24
CA ALA A 57 2.31 1.09 -5.88
C ALA A 57 1.15 0.28 -5.30
N LEU A 58 1.15 -1.03 -5.56
CA LEU A 58 0.18 -1.99 -5.04
C LEU A 58 0.90 -3.10 -4.28
N ASP A 59 0.55 -3.27 -3.01
CA ASP A 59 0.91 -4.46 -2.25
C ASP A 59 -0.07 -5.60 -2.56
N VAL A 60 0.44 -6.73 -3.04
CA VAL A 60 -0.38 -7.92 -3.33
C VAL A 60 -0.27 -9.01 -2.25
N THR A 61 0.31 -8.68 -1.10
CA THR A 61 0.39 -9.59 0.05
C THR A 61 -1.01 -9.96 0.52
N GLY A 62 -1.30 -11.26 0.58
CA GLY A 62 -2.63 -11.77 0.96
C GLY A 62 -3.69 -11.68 -0.15
N ALA A 63 -3.32 -11.32 -1.39
CA ALA A 63 -4.18 -11.40 -2.57
C ALA A 63 -4.06 -12.78 -3.26
N ASP A 64 -3.95 -13.85 -2.48
CA ASP A 64 -3.74 -15.21 -2.98
C ASP A 64 -4.82 -15.60 -4.00
N GLY A 65 -4.38 -16.05 -5.17
CA GLY A 65 -5.24 -16.41 -6.31
C GLY A 65 -5.54 -15.26 -7.29
N ASP A 66 -5.50 -14.00 -6.83
CA ASP A 66 -5.92 -12.84 -7.63
C ASP A 66 -4.74 -12.10 -8.27
N VAL A 67 -3.52 -12.37 -7.82
CA VAL A 67 -2.28 -11.67 -8.24
C VAL A 67 -2.14 -11.51 -9.76
N PRO A 68 -2.29 -12.54 -10.61
CA PRO A 68 -2.06 -12.38 -12.05
C PRO A 68 -2.97 -11.33 -12.70
N GLU A 69 -4.23 -11.25 -12.25
CA GLU A 69 -5.18 -10.26 -12.76
C GLU A 69 -4.88 -8.86 -12.21
N LEU A 70 -4.48 -8.75 -10.94
CA LEU A 70 -4.07 -7.46 -10.37
C LEU A 70 -2.83 -6.91 -11.06
N GLU A 71 -1.86 -7.74 -11.41
CA GLU A 71 -0.68 -7.34 -12.19
C GLU A 71 -1.06 -6.91 -13.61
N ARG A 72 -2.02 -7.61 -14.25
CA ARG A 72 -2.54 -7.23 -15.56
C ARG A 72 -3.19 -5.84 -15.54
N LEU A 73 -4.01 -5.55 -14.53
CA LEU A 73 -4.65 -4.25 -14.35
C LEU A 73 -3.65 -3.15 -13.97
N ALA A 74 -2.66 -3.47 -13.15
CA ALA A 74 -1.60 -2.54 -12.77
C ALA A 74 -0.70 -2.10 -13.93
N ALA A 75 -0.60 -2.92 -14.98
CA ALA A 75 0.24 -2.64 -16.14
C ALA A 75 -0.14 -1.34 -16.88
N ASP A 76 -1.40 -0.89 -16.80
CA ASP A 76 -1.90 0.28 -17.54
C ASP A 76 -1.17 1.59 -17.17
N ASN A 77 -0.69 1.73 -15.92
CA ASN A 77 0.17 2.85 -15.52
C ASN A 77 1.57 2.42 -15.05
N VAL A 78 1.90 1.13 -15.22
CA VAL A 78 3.17 0.55 -14.80
C VAL A 78 3.45 0.78 -13.30
N LYS A 79 2.40 0.82 -12.45
CA LYS A 79 2.55 0.98 -11.00
C LYS A 79 3.37 -0.19 -10.43
N ARG A 80 4.15 0.13 -9.40
CA ARG A 80 5.02 -0.85 -8.75
C ARG A 80 4.19 -1.93 -8.06
N ILE A 81 4.52 -3.20 -8.30
CA ILE A 81 3.96 -4.33 -7.55
C ILE A 81 4.92 -4.70 -6.43
N VAL A 82 4.42 -4.73 -5.21
CA VAL A 82 5.17 -5.13 -4.01
C VAL A 82 4.62 -6.45 -3.49
N ARG A 83 5.54 -7.34 -3.12
CA ARG A 83 5.24 -8.68 -2.60
C ARG A 83 5.95 -8.82 -1.26
N GLY A 84 5.19 -8.72 -0.18
CA GLY A 84 5.67 -8.90 1.17
C GLY A 84 5.44 -10.32 1.69
N SER A 85 5.88 -10.53 2.92
CA SER A 85 5.52 -11.70 3.73
C SER A 85 4.73 -11.22 4.94
N ALA A 86 3.56 -11.81 5.18
CA ALA A 86 2.64 -11.38 6.23
C ALA A 86 3.27 -11.32 7.63
N ASP A 87 4.26 -12.18 7.89
CA ASP A 87 4.89 -12.34 9.21
C ASP A 87 6.33 -11.81 9.29
N ALA A 88 6.79 -11.05 8.29
CA ALA A 88 8.18 -10.55 8.26
C ALA A 88 8.51 -9.60 9.43
N GLN A 89 7.51 -8.87 9.95
CA GLN A 89 7.62 -7.95 11.10
C GLN A 89 8.88 -7.05 11.06
N SER A 90 9.22 -6.54 9.89
CA SER A 90 10.45 -5.78 9.66
C SER A 90 10.14 -4.33 9.26
N PRO A 91 10.82 -3.33 9.85
CA PRO A 91 10.71 -1.95 9.38
C PRO A 91 11.27 -1.76 7.96
N TRP A 92 12.02 -2.73 7.43
CA TRP A 92 12.60 -2.67 6.07
C TRP A 92 11.60 -2.99 4.96
N GLU A 93 10.41 -3.52 5.27
CA GLU A 93 9.34 -3.76 4.28
C GLU A 93 8.96 -2.46 3.54
N ILE A 94 9.13 -1.30 4.19
CA ILE A 94 8.86 0.00 3.58
C ILE A 94 9.75 0.29 2.36
N ALA A 95 10.92 -0.37 2.24
CA ALA A 95 11.85 -0.15 1.14
C ALA A 95 11.23 -0.47 -0.24
N GLY A 96 10.27 -1.40 -0.29
CA GLY A 96 9.50 -1.69 -1.50
C GLY A 96 8.64 -0.53 -1.99
N PHE A 97 8.42 0.49 -1.15
CA PHE A 97 7.60 1.67 -1.44
C PHE A 97 8.43 2.97 -1.44
N LEU A 98 9.75 2.87 -1.57
CA LEU A 98 10.64 4.03 -1.71
C LEU A 98 11.17 4.12 -3.15
N GLU A 99 11.39 5.35 -3.61
CA GLU A 99 12.06 5.63 -4.88
C GLU A 99 13.41 6.29 -4.63
N LEU A 100 14.45 5.80 -5.31
CA LEU A 100 15.77 6.39 -5.26
C LEU A 100 15.83 7.57 -6.22
N LYS A 101 15.96 8.78 -5.65
CA LYS A 101 16.27 9.98 -6.41
C LYS A 101 17.74 10.35 -6.20
N THR A 102 18.58 9.98 -7.16
CA THR A 102 20.00 10.36 -7.15
C THR A 102 20.15 11.83 -7.55
N VAL A 103 20.74 12.64 -6.67
CA VAL A 103 21.03 14.07 -6.91
C VAL A 103 22.54 14.27 -6.93
N TRP A 104 23.05 14.83 -8.02
CA TRP A 104 24.46 15.12 -8.19
C TRP A 104 24.75 16.58 -7.82
N HIS A 105 25.59 16.78 -6.82
CA HIS A 105 26.06 18.11 -6.43
C HIS A 105 27.52 18.28 -6.87
N PRO A 106 27.93 19.46 -7.36
CA PRO A 106 29.35 19.75 -7.59
C PRO A 106 30.13 19.58 -6.29
N MET A 107 31.25 18.85 -6.35
CA MET A 107 32.22 18.77 -5.27
C MET A 107 33.48 19.48 -5.74
N GLY A 108 33.87 20.55 -5.05
CA GLY A 108 35.11 21.27 -5.32
C GLY A 108 36.32 20.37 -5.01
N VAL A 109 37.31 20.39 -5.91
CA VAL A 109 38.66 19.86 -5.65
C VAL A 109 39.43 20.88 -4.82
#